data_AF-A0A0F9ENV0-F1
#
_entry.id   AF-A0A0F9ENV0-F1
#
_cell.length_a   1.000
_cell.length_b   1.000
_cell.length_c   1.000
_cell.angle_alpha   90.00
_cell.angle_beta   90.00
_cell.angle_gamma   90.00
#
_symmetry.space_group_name_H-M   'P 1'
#
loop_
_entity.id
_entity.type
_entity.pdbx_description
1 polymer ?
#
loop_
_entity_poly.entity_id
_entity_poly.type
_entity_poly.pdbx_seq_one_letter_code
_entity_poly.pdbx_strand_id
1 'polypeptide(L)'
;MTDEQWAEREAEWEVWKKEMLKPGVKMEKPLREVVELSDRWDEQNELYILAMRNCDKVAAMRAVDKRDEILHKINILESNEREATQ
;
A
#
# COMPACT_ATOMS: atom_id res chain seq x y z
N MET A 1 18.27 -1.36 0.93
CA MET A 1 17.69 -2.71 1.04
C MET A 1 18.15 -3.48 -0.17
N THR A 2 18.69 -4.68 0.04
CA THR A 2 18.93 -5.64 -1.05
C THR A 2 17.60 -6.30 -1.45
N ASP A 3 17.58 -6.99 -2.59
CA ASP A 3 16.40 -7.75 -3.03
C ASP A 3 15.98 -8.82 -2.00
N GLU A 4 16.95 -9.48 -1.35
CA GLU A 4 16.70 -10.45 -0.27
C GLU A 4 16.03 -9.80 0.95
N GLN A 5 16.55 -8.65 1.39
CA GLN A 5 15.95 -7.89 2.50
C GLN A 5 14.56 -7.36 2.14
N TRP A 6 14.31 -7.10 0.86
CA TRP A 6 13.00 -6.67 0.39
C TRP A 6 11.99 -7.82 0.42
N ALA A 7 12.38 -8.99 -0.09
CA ALA A 7 11.56 -10.20 -0.08
C ALA A 7 11.21 -10.67 1.34
N GLU A 8 12.17 -10.63 2.28
CA GLU A 8 11.90 -10.93 3.69
C GLU A 8 10.87 -9.97 4.29
N ARG A 9 11.04 -8.67 4.03
CA ARG A 9 10.14 -7.64 4.54
C ARG A 9 8.74 -7.73 3.93
N GLU A 10 8.62 -8.11 2.67
CA GLU A 10 7.35 -8.36 1.98
C GLU A 10 6.63 -9.57 2.58
N ALA A 11 7.36 -10.66 2.88
CA ALA A 11 6.80 -11.83 3.54
C ALA A 11 6.30 -11.51 4.96
N GLU A 12 7.06 -10.75 5.74
CA GLU A 12 6.66 -10.27 7.07
C GLU A 12 5.42 -9.36 7.00
N TRP A 13 5.40 -8.43 6.04
CA TRP A 13 4.27 -7.54 5.79
C TRP A 13 2.99 -8.32 5.48
N GLU A 14 3.06 -9.30 4.59
CA GLU A 14 1.91 -10.12 4.20
C GLU A 14 1.34 -10.95 5.36
N VAL A 15 2.20 -11.51 6.19
CA VAL A 15 1.77 -12.23 7.41
C VAL A 15 1.09 -11.25 8.36
N TRP A 16 1.75 -10.14 8.69
CA TRP A 16 1.23 -9.14 9.61
C TRP A 16 -0.11 -8.56 9.14
N LYS A 17 -0.23 -8.19 7.86
CA LYS A 17 -1.45 -7.68 7.24
C LYS A 17 -2.60 -8.69 7.34
N LYS A 18 -2.34 -9.96 7.03
CA LYS A 18 -3.34 -11.04 7.17
C LYS A 18 -3.81 -11.21 8.60
N GLU A 19 -2.97 -10.95 9.60
CA GLU A 19 -3.38 -10.99 11.00
C GLU A 19 -4.20 -9.78 11.39
N MET A 20 -3.76 -8.59 10.97
CA MET A 20 -4.37 -7.31 11.31
C MET A 20 -5.73 -7.07 10.68
N LEU A 21 -5.94 -7.55 9.45
CA LEU A 21 -7.21 -7.40 8.73
C LEU A 21 -8.26 -8.46 9.10
N LYS A 22 -7.97 -9.40 10.02
CA LYS A 22 -8.94 -10.41 10.46
C LYS A 22 -10.21 -9.76 11.04
N PRO A 23 -11.39 -10.31 10.77
CA PRO A 23 -12.62 -9.88 11.43
C PRO A 23 -12.48 -9.97 12.96
N GLY A 24 -12.84 -8.91 13.68
CA GLY A 24 -12.80 -8.87 15.14
C GLY A 24 -11.48 -8.40 15.77
N VAL A 25 -10.41 -8.21 14.99
CA VAL A 25 -9.18 -7.55 15.49
C VAL A 25 -9.48 -6.08 15.73
N LYS A 26 -9.25 -5.62 16.96
CA LYS A 26 -9.36 -4.20 17.33
C LYS A 26 -8.13 -3.48 16.79
N MET A 27 -8.33 -2.74 15.72
CA MET A 27 -7.37 -1.83 15.13
C MET A 27 -8.01 -0.44 15.10
N GLU A 28 -7.21 0.60 15.37
CA GLU A 28 -7.68 1.97 15.19
C GLU A 28 -8.09 2.18 13.73
N LYS A 29 -9.23 2.87 13.51
CA LYS A 29 -9.83 3.00 12.17
C LYS A 29 -8.86 3.57 11.13
N PRO A 30 -8.08 4.64 11.39
CA PRO A 30 -7.21 5.18 10.37
C PRO A 30 -6.03 4.22 10.07
N LEU A 31 -5.49 3.52 11.07
CA LEU A 31 -4.51 2.46 10.83
C LEU A 31 -5.05 1.33 9.93
N ARG A 32 -6.30 0.89 10.10
CA ARG A 32 -6.90 -0.12 9.22
C ARG A 32 -6.99 0.38 7.77
N GLU A 33 -7.43 1.62 7.60
CA GLU A 33 -7.56 2.25 6.29
C GLU A 33 -6.19 2.42 5.62
N VAL A 34 -5.14 2.76 6.37
CA VAL A 34 -3.75 2.81 5.88
C VAL A 34 -3.27 1.45 5.38
N VAL A 35 -3.56 0.36 6.10
CA VAL A 35 -3.20 -0.99 5.68
C VAL A 35 -3.93 -1.40 4.39
N GLU A 36 -5.23 -1.12 4.30
CA GLU A 36 -6.03 -1.42 3.10
C GLU A 36 -5.59 -0.57 1.89
N LEU A 37 -5.24 0.70 2.10
CA LEU A 37 -4.69 1.55 1.04
C LEU A 37 -3.31 1.07 0.59
N SER A 38 -2.45 0.65 1.51
CA SER A 38 -1.13 0.13 1.19
C SER A 38 -1.20 -1.14 0.33
N ASP A 39 -2.18 -2.01 0.58
CA ASP A 39 -2.46 -3.18 -0.25
C ASP A 39 -2.84 -2.80 -1.69
N ARG A 40 -3.79 -1.87 -1.82
CA ARG A 40 -4.22 -1.37 -3.13
C ARG A 40 -3.10 -0.67 -3.89
N TRP A 41 -2.16 -0.02 -3.18
CA TRP A 41 -0.98 0.57 -3.80
C TRP A 41 -0.10 -0.50 -4.44
N ASP A 42 0.08 -1.62 -3.75
CA ASP A 42 0.88 -2.75 -4.23
C ASP A 42 0.24 -3.42 -5.45
N GLU A 43 -1.08 -3.64 -5.43
CA GLU A 43 -1.83 -4.10 -6.61
C GLU A 43 -1.60 -3.19 -7.83
N GLN A 44 -1.59 -1.86 -7.64
CA GLN A 44 -1.29 -0.95 -8.75
C GLN A 44 0.19 -1.01 -9.19
N ASN A 45 1.12 -1.31 -8.29
CA ASN A 45 2.53 -1.50 -8.62
C ASN A 45 2.73 -2.78 -9.47
N GLU A 46 2.04 -3.87 -9.18
CA GLU A 46 2.02 -5.07 -10.01
C GLU A 46 1.48 -4.78 -11.42
N LEU A 47 0.36 -4.05 -11.51
CA LEU A 47 -0.22 -3.64 -12.80
C LEU A 47 0.73 -2.76 -13.60
N TYR A 48 1.48 -1.87 -12.94
CA TYR A 48 2.51 -1.06 -13.57
C TYR A 48 3.64 -1.95 -14.14
N ILE A 49 4.17 -2.89 -13.36
CA ILE A 49 5.23 -3.81 -13.81
C ILE A 49 4.74 -4.63 -15.01
N LEU A 50 3.52 -5.15 -14.97
CA LEU A 50 2.93 -5.91 -16.07
C LEU A 50 2.77 -5.04 -17.34
N ALA A 51 2.29 -3.80 -17.20
CA ALA A 51 2.15 -2.86 -18.31
C ALA A 51 3.52 -2.52 -18.94
N MET A 52 4.54 -2.29 -18.11
CA MET A 52 5.91 -2.04 -18.57
C MET A 52 6.50 -3.24 -19.32
N ARG A 53 6.28 -4.47 -18.82
CA ARG A 53 6.71 -5.71 -19.51
C ARG A 53 6.05 -5.88 -20.89
N ASN A 54 4.82 -5.39 -21.04
CA ASN A 54 4.05 -5.44 -22.29
C ASN A 54 4.22 -4.19 -23.17
N CYS A 55 5.11 -3.26 -22.80
CA CYS A 55 5.31 -1.97 -23.47
C CYS A 55 4.03 -1.11 -23.58
N ASP A 56 3.03 -1.33 -22.72
CA ASP A 56 1.79 -0.54 -22.70
C ASP A 56 1.98 0.71 -21.82
N LYS A 57 2.44 1.79 -22.46
CA LYS A 57 2.67 3.07 -21.78
C LYS A 57 1.41 3.67 -21.17
N VAL A 58 0.24 3.48 -21.78
CA VAL A 58 -1.02 4.07 -21.29
C VAL A 58 -1.46 3.37 -20.02
N ALA A 59 -1.40 2.03 -19.99
CA ALA A 59 -1.68 1.26 -18.79
C ALA A 59 -0.68 1.56 -17.67
N ALA A 60 0.62 1.68 -17.99
CA ALA A 60 1.66 2.02 -17.03
C ALA A 60 1.40 3.39 -16.38
N MET A 61 1.08 4.42 -17.17
CA MET A 61 0.75 5.75 -16.65
C MET A 61 -0.49 5.73 -15.74
N ARG A 62 -1.56 5.03 -16.14
CA ARG A 62 -2.77 4.90 -15.31
C ARG A 62 -2.49 4.22 -13.98
N ALA A 63 -1.61 3.23 -13.95
CA ALA A 63 -1.20 2.56 -12.72
C ALA A 63 -0.41 3.51 -11.80
N VAL A 64 0.48 4.33 -12.37
CA VAL A 64 1.22 5.37 -11.62
C VAL A 64 0.27 6.41 -11.03
N ASP A 65 -0.65 6.98 -11.82
CA ASP A 65 -1.59 7.99 -11.33
C ASP A 65 -2.41 7.48 -10.13
N LYS A 66 -2.85 6.22 -10.18
CA LYS A 66 -3.58 5.59 -9.07
C LYS A 66 -2.69 5.34 -7.85
N ARG A 67 -1.43 4.95 -8.04
CA ARG A 67 -0.46 4.82 -6.94
C ARG A 67 -0.27 6.14 -6.21
N ASP A 68 -0.13 7.23 -6.96
CA ASP A 68 0.06 8.57 -6.40
C ASP A 68 -1.19 9.02 -5.64
N GLU A 69 -2.39 8.76 -6.17
CA GLU A 69 -3.65 9.05 -5.46
C GLU A 69 -3.76 8.27 -4.14
N ILE A 70 -3.38 7.00 -4.13
CA ILE A 70 -3.41 6.16 -2.94
C ILE A 70 -2.37 6.65 -1.90
N LEU A 71 -1.16 6.96 -2.33
CA LEU A 71 -0.10 7.48 -1.46
C LEU A 71 -0.51 8.82 -0.84
N HIS A 72 -1.18 9.68 -1.61
CA HIS A 72 -1.71 10.93 -1.11
C HIS A 72 -2.75 10.71 0.00
N LYS A 73 -3.65 9.73 -0.15
CA LYS A 73 -4.64 9.38 0.88
C LYS A 73 -3.97 8.87 2.16
N ILE A 74 -2.96 8.00 2.03
CA ILE A 74 -2.19 7.51 3.19
C ILE A 74 -1.56 8.69 3.94
N ASN A 75 -0.91 9.61 3.23
CA ASN A 75 -0.27 10.77 3.84
C ASN A 75 -1.26 11.69 4.59
N ILE A 76 -2.49 11.85 4.09
CA ILE A 76 -3.54 12.61 4.78
C ILE A 76 -3.94 11.92 6.08
N LEU A 77 -4.15 10.59 6.05
CA LEU A 77 -4.51 9.82 7.23
C LEU A 77 -3.43 9.89 8.31
N GLU A 78 -2.16 9.74 7.93
CA GLU A 78 -1.03 9.86 8.88
C GLU A 78 -0.91 11.26 9.47
N SER A 79 -1.15 12.30 8.67
CA SER A 79 -1.09 13.69 9.14
C SER A 79 -2.20 13.97 10.17
N ASN A 80 -3.42 13.50 9.89
CA ASN A 80 -4.56 13.66 10.79
C ASN A 80 -4.34 12.91 12.13
N GLU A 81 -3.72 11.73 12.12
CA GLU A 81 -3.37 11.00 13.35
C GLU A 81 -2.32 11.75 14.18
N ARG A 82 -1.30 12.34 13.54
CA ARG A 82 -0.28 13.13 14.26
C ARG A 82 -0.88 14.36 14.94
N GLU A 83 -1.80 15.07 14.27
CA GLU A 83 -2.48 16.23 14.83
C GLU A 83 -3.43 15.85 15.97
N ALA A 84 -4.10 14.69 15.91
CA ALA A 84 -5.00 14.21 16.95
C ALA A 84 -4.28 13.76 18.24
N THR A 85 -2.96 13.52 18.18
CA THR A 85 -2.15 13.00 19.31
C THR A 85 -1.36 14.11 20.03
N GLN A 86 -1.47 15.38 19.60
CA GLN A 86 -0.84 16.56 20.21
C GLN A 86 -1.83 17.37 21.06
#